data_AF-A0A4Q0RTK9-F1
#
_entry.id   AF-A0A4Q0RTK9-F1
#
_cell.length_a   1.000
_cell.length_b   1.000
_cell.length_c   1.000
_cell.angle_alpha   90.00
_cell.angle_beta   90.00
_cell.angle_gamma   90.00
#
_symmetry.space_group_name_H-M   'P 1'
#
loop_
_entity.id
_entity.type
_entity.pdbx_description
1 polymer ?
#
loop_
_entity_poly.entity_id
_entity_poly.type
_entity_poly.pdbx_seq_one_letter_code
_entity_poly.pdbx_strand_id
1 'polypeptide(L)'
;MSKPALLRLHRWITLVFALPLLAIIVTGLILSVEPLVQTSGIGGPAIEAGRVVELMKRYDPDGKARGLSINAASRRITLQGTNVPAIDLSSGEAASTGSTLSDVFLWARFTHERLMGQAWLVTASTLAMVIILLLGIVMGLPRLRNTLSGWHKATAWFTLPLILLSPLTGLCMAFGLTFQSGAPPAATGRPLALPDATRMVAASHELSHVISIGTRGGRMMARLYDGGELRAYAVTSSEVTALPRNWPRLIHEGNWSALIASPLNVVTSIALLTLLSTGLLIWARRTLRKRRPRADGPAGAAVVGAG
;
A
#
# COMPACT_ATOMS: atom_id res chain seq x y z
N MET A 1 -10.17 -11.86 30.90
CA MET A 1 -9.61 -13.14 30.38
C MET A 1 -8.23 -13.38 30.98
N SER A 2 -7.86 -14.63 31.24
CA SER A 2 -6.51 -14.96 31.73
C SER A 2 -5.45 -14.81 30.62
N LYS A 3 -4.21 -14.49 30.98
CA LYS A 3 -3.08 -14.36 30.03
C LYS A 3 -2.88 -15.60 29.13
N PRO A 4 -3.01 -16.85 29.63
CA PRO A 4 -2.96 -18.03 28.78
C PRO A 4 -4.05 -18.08 27.71
N ALA A 5 -5.26 -17.60 28.03
CA ALA A 5 -6.37 -17.54 27.06
C ALA A 5 -6.09 -16.52 25.95
N LEU A 6 -5.57 -15.33 26.30
CA LEU A 6 -5.18 -14.31 25.31
C LEU A 6 -4.08 -14.83 24.36
N LEU A 7 -3.05 -15.51 24.90
CA LEU A 7 -1.99 -16.13 24.09
C LEU A 7 -2.53 -17.20 23.14
N ARG A 8 -3.47 -18.02 23.63
CA ARG A 8 -4.11 -19.06 22.81
C ARG A 8 -4.93 -18.42 21.69
N LEU A 9 -5.70 -17.38 21.98
CA LEU A 9 -6.49 -16.65 21.00
C LEU A 9 -5.60 -15.99 19.93
N HIS A 10 -4.60 -15.21 20.34
CA HIS A 10 -3.64 -14.59 19.42
C HIS A 10 -3.01 -15.63 18.49
N ARG A 11 -2.56 -16.77 19.04
CA ARG A 11 -1.98 -17.86 18.24
C ARG A 11 -2.96 -18.39 17.20
N TRP A 12 -4.20 -18.69 17.59
CA TRP A 12 -5.19 -19.26 16.67
C TRP A 12 -5.56 -18.30 15.55
N ILE A 13 -5.78 -17.02 15.86
CA ILE A 13 -6.04 -16.01 14.83
C ILE A 13 -4.84 -15.92 13.88
N THR A 14 -3.62 -15.85 14.40
CA THR A 14 -2.41 -15.82 13.55
C THR A 14 -2.32 -17.03 12.63
N LEU A 15 -2.61 -18.24 13.11
CA LEU A 15 -2.53 -19.45 12.28
C LEU A 15 -3.59 -19.50 11.20
N VAL A 16 -4.84 -19.16 11.53
CA VAL A 16 -5.95 -19.14 10.57
C VAL A 16 -5.69 -18.10 9.47
N PHE A 17 -5.18 -16.93 9.83
CA PHE A 17 -4.96 -15.82 8.91
C PHE A 17 -3.51 -15.73 8.38
N ALA A 18 -2.64 -16.72 8.65
CA ALA A 18 -1.22 -16.63 8.30
C ALA A 18 -0.99 -16.37 6.81
N LEU A 19 -1.63 -17.16 5.93
CA LEU A 19 -1.47 -17.05 4.49
C LEU A 19 -2.12 -15.77 3.91
N PRO A 20 -3.37 -15.42 4.28
CA PRO A 20 -3.94 -14.14 3.86
C PRO A 20 -3.10 -12.93 4.30
N LEU A 21 -2.63 -12.91 5.56
CA LEU A 21 -1.79 -11.83 6.07
C LEU A 21 -0.46 -11.78 5.33
N LEU A 22 0.17 -12.93 5.04
CA LEU A 22 1.40 -12.97 4.25
C LEU A 22 1.21 -12.32 2.88
N ALA A 23 0.15 -12.70 2.16
CA ALA A 23 -0.15 -12.14 0.84
C ALA A 23 -0.38 -10.62 0.88
N ILE A 24 -1.16 -10.14 1.85
CA ILE A 24 -1.45 -8.71 2.04
C ILE A 24 -0.17 -7.94 2.40
N ILE A 25 0.65 -8.47 3.30
CA ILE A 25 1.88 -7.78 3.73
C ILE A 25 2.92 -7.77 2.59
N VAL A 26 3.09 -8.86 1.84
CA VAL A 26 4.04 -8.91 0.71
C VAL A 26 3.61 -7.97 -0.41
N THR A 27 2.32 -7.96 -0.77
CA THR A 27 1.81 -7.03 -1.78
C THR A 27 1.88 -5.58 -1.29
N GLY A 28 1.61 -5.33 -0.01
CA GLY A 28 1.79 -4.01 0.62
C GLY A 28 3.25 -3.54 0.61
N LEU A 29 4.20 -4.45 0.83
CA LEU A 29 5.63 -4.17 0.71
C LEU A 29 6.00 -3.75 -0.73
N ILE A 30 5.50 -4.47 -1.73
CA ILE A 30 5.74 -4.11 -3.14
C ILE A 30 5.19 -2.71 -3.43
N LEU A 31 3.94 -2.45 -3.04
CA LEU A 31 3.29 -1.15 -3.25
C LEU A 31 3.95 -0.01 -2.47
N SER A 32 4.58 -0.31 -1.32
CA SER A 32 5.27 0.71 -0.53
C SER A 32 6.43 1.36 -1.27
N VAL A 33 6.98 0.72 -2.31
CA VAL A 33 8.08 1.26 -3.14
C VAL A 33 7.56 2.09 -4.33
N GLU A 34 6.29 1.94 -4.70
CA GLU A 34 5.70 2.61 -5.87
C GLU A 34 5.83 4.15 -5.83
N PRO A 35 5.57 4.85 -4.70
CA PRO A 35 5.73 6.31 -4.66
C PRO A 35 7.17 6.79 -4.92
N LEU A 36 8.18 6.05 -4.43
CA LEU A 36 9.59 6.36 -4.69
C LEU A 36 9.92 6.23 -6.19
N VAL A 37 9.42 5.18 -6.84
CA VAL A 37 9.60 4.97 -8.28
C VAL A 37 8.86 6.03 -9.10
N GLN A 38 7.65 6.42 -8.69
CA GLN A 38 6.88 7.45 -9.38
C GLN A 38 7.55 8.82 -9.28
N THR A 39 8.12 9.15 -8.12
CA THR A 39 8.76 10.44 -7.90
C THR A 39 10.19 10.56 -8.43
N SER A 40 10.90 9.44 -8.66
CA SER A 40 12.28 9.48 -9.15
C SER A 40 12.45 10.14 -10.52
N GLY A 41 11.39 10.20 -11.33
CA GLY A 41 11.39 10.84 -12.65
C GLY A 41 11.04 12.32 -12.66
N ILE A 42 10.60 12.90 -11.53
CA ILE A 42 10.06 14.27 -11.48
C ILE A 42 11.15 15.33 -11.71
N GLY A 43 12.38 15.08 -11.28
CA GLY A 43 13.51 16.01 -11.47
C GLY A 43 14.15 15.99 -12.87
N GLY A 44 13.57 15.29 -13.83
CA GLY A 44 14.06 15.23 -15.22
C GLY A 44 13.69 16.47 -16.04
N PRO A 45 14.00 16.49 -17.35
CA PRO A 45 13.59 17.57 -18.24
C PRO A 45 12.07 17.73 -18.26
N ALA A 46 11.61 18.98 -18.32
CA ALA A 46 10.19 19.30 -18.38
C ALA A 46 9.47 18.57 -19.53
N ILE A 47 8.21 18.22 -19.29
CA ILE A 47 7.35 17.62 -20.31
C ILE A 47 6.54 18.74 -20.97
N GLU A 48 6.78 18.96 -22.26
CA GLU A 48 6.08 20.00 -23.00
C GLU A 48 4.61 19.64 -23.26
N ALA A 49 3.71 20.52 -22.83
CA ALA A 49 2.27 20.33 -23.00
C ALA A 49 1.83 20.29 -24.47
N GLY A 50 2.48 21.08 -25.33
CA GLY A 50 2.23 21.08 -26.77
C GLY A 50 2.43 19.70 -27.38
N ARG A 51 3.54 19.03 -27.02
CA ARG A 51 3.86 17.67 -27.47
C ARG A 51 2.84 16.65 -26.98
N VAL A 52 2.44 16.72 -25.71
CA VAL A 52 1.42 15.81 -25.16
C VAL A 52 0.10 15.97 -25.90
N VAL A 53 -0.36 17.20 -26.12
CA VAL A 53 -1.62 17.50 -26.82
C VAL A 53 -1.57 17.08 -28.29
N GLU A 54 -0.43 17.29 -28.97
CA GLU A 54 -0.19 16.83 -30.33
C GLU A 54 -0.35 15.30 -30.44
N LEU A 55 0.34 14.56 -29.57
CA LEU A 55 0.27 13.10 -29.55
C LEU A 55 -1.13 12.58 -29.21
N MET A 56 -1.84 13.24 -28.29
CA MET A 56 -3.24 12.90 -28.02
C MET A 56 -4.12 13.04 -29.26
N LYS A 57 -3.96 14.12 -30.04
CA LYS A 57 -4.72 14.30 -31.29
C LYS A 57 -4.34 13.27 -32.35
N ARG A 58 -3.07 12.87 -32.42
CA ARG A 58 -2.59 11.85 -33.37
C ARG A 58 -3.18 10.47 -33.08
N TYR A 59 -3.25 10.07 -31.81
CA TYR A 59 -3.64 8.72 -31.39
C TYR A 59 -5.10 8.58 -30.93
N ASP A 60 -5.78 9.69 -30.65
CA ASP A 60 -7.20 9.72 -30.29
C ASP A 60 -7.92 10.91 -30.99
N PRO A 61 -8.00 10.89 -32.34
CA PRO A 61 -8.62 11.98 -33.09
C PRO A 61 -10.12 12.14 -32.79
N ASP A 62 -10.79 11.06 -32.39
CA ASP A 62 -12.22 11.04 -32.05
C ASP A 62 -12.51 11.48 -30.60
N GLY A 63 -11.48 11.70 -29.77
CA GLY A 63 -11.65 12.07 -28.36
C GLY A 63 -12.30 10.99 -27.50
N LYS A 64 -12.05 9.70 -27.78
CA LYS A 64 -12.59 8.55 -27.05
C LYS A 64 -11.87 8.29 -25.73
N ALA A 65 -10.64 8.78 -25.56
CA ALA A 65 -9.88 8.62 -24.33
C ALA A 65 -10.56 9.33 -23.16
N ARG A 66 -10.68 8.63 -22.03
CA ARG A 66 -11.31 9.14 -20.80
C ARG A 66 -10.30 9.74 -19.83
N GLY A 67 -9.01 9.54 -20.11
CA GLY A 67 -7.92 10.03 -19.31
C GLY A 67 -6.57 9.87 -20.01
N LEU A 68 -5.56 10.41 -19.35
CA LEU A 68 -4.17 10.46 -19.74
C LEU A 68 -3.38 10.04 -18.50
N SER A 69 -2.50 9.05 -18.61
CA SER A 69 -1.47 8.78 -17.62
C SER A 69 -0.14 9.30 -18.16
N ILE A 70 0.66 9.92 -17.30
CA ILE A 70 2.01 10.37 -17.64
C ILE A 70 2.97 9.62 -16.73
N ASN A 71 3.98 9.01 -17.32
CA ASN A 71 5.09 8.39 -16.61
C ASN A 71 6.35 9.20 -16.91
N ALA A 72 6.70 10.11 -16.01
CA ALA A 72 7.84 11.01 -16.18
C ALA A 72 9.18 10.27 -16.28
N ALA A 73 9.37 9.21 -15.48
CA ALA A 73 10.61 8.43 -15.46
C ALA A 73 10.90 7.73 -16.81
N SER A 74 9.87 7.15 -17.43
CA SER A 74 10.00 6.51 -18.75
C SER A 74 9.71 7.43 -19.92
N ARG A 75 9.35 8.70 -19.65
CA ARG A 75 8.94 9.70 -20.66
C ARG A 75 7.86 9.17 -21.60
N ARG A 76 6.85 8.49 -21.04
CA ARG A 76 5.73 7.92 -21.80
C ARG A 76 4.40 8.46 -21.33
N ILE A 77 3.44 8.47 -22.25
CA ILE A 77 2.04 8.73 -21.95
C ILE A 77 1.17 7.53 -22.33
N THR A 78 0.03 7.41 -21.68
CA THR A 78 -0.95 6.37 -22.00
C THR A 78 -2.34 6.98 -22.01
N LEU A 79 -3.07 6.76 -23.10
CA LEU A 79 -4.45 7.20 -23.21
C LEU A 79 -5.35 6.13 -22.57
N GLN A 80 -6.06 6.53 -21.51
CA GLN A 80 -6.90 5.62 -20.74
C GLN A 80 -8.25 5.42 -21.41
N GLY A 81 -8.71 4.17 -21.46
CA GLY A 81 -9.97 3.80 -22.10
C GLY A 81 -9.87 3.61 -23.62
N THR A 82 -8.65 3.59 -24.17
CA THR A 82 -8.38 3.19 -25.55
C THR A 82 -7.48 1.96 -25.56
N ASN A 83 -7.37 1.30 -26.72
CA ASN A 83 -6.44 0.18 -26.94
C ASN A 83 -5.08 0.64 -27.49
N VAL A 84 -4.80 1.95 -27.42
CA VAL A 84 -3.54 2.50 -27.91
C VAL A 84 -2.43 2.12 -26.93
N PRO A 85 -1.29 1.59 -27.40
CA PRO A 85 -0.13 1.34 -26.56
C PRO A 85 0.37 2.62 -25.86
N ALA A 86 1.24 2.47 -24.87
CA ALA A 86 1.94 3.63 -24.32
C ALA A 86 2.73 4.33 -25.44
N ILE A 87 2.72 5.67 -25.46
CA ILE A 87 3.36 6.48 -26.49
C ILE A 87 4.60 7.11 -25.88
N ASP A 88 5.74 6.95 -26.54
CA ASP A 88 6.99 7.59 -26.14
C ASP A 88 6.94 9.10 -26.48
N LEU A 89 7.25 9.96 -25.51
CA LEU A 89 7.15 11.41 -25.68
C LEU A 89 8.22 11.96 -26.63
N SER A 90 9.38 11.32 -26.69
CA SER A 90 10.51 11.79 -27.50
C SER A 90 10.32 11.48 -28.98
N SER A 91 10.06 10.21 -29.31
CA SER A 91 9.83 9.75 -30.67
C SER A 91 8.40 10.03 -31.16
N GLY A 92 7.41 10.01 -30.27
CA GLY A 92 6.00 10.05 -30.62
C GLY A 92 5.45 8.73 -31.16
N GLU A 93 6.23 7.66 -31.05
CA GLU A 93 5.87 6.33 -31.52
C GLU A 93 5.33 5.46 -30.39
N ALA A 94 4.55 4.44 -30.77
CA ALA A 94 4.03 3.46 -29.83
C ALA A 94 5.20 2.65 -29.22
N ALA A 95 5.25 2.58 -27.89
CA ALA A 95 6.22 1.80 -27.16
C ALA A 95 6.00 0.31 -27.45
N SER A 96 7.06 -0.36 -27.92
CA SER A 96 7.06 -1.77 -28.31
C SER A 96 6.97 -2.77 -27.16
N THR A 97 7.07 -2.30 -25.90
CA THR A 97 7.03 -3.17 -24.72
C THR A 97 6.34 -2.46 -23.56
N GLY A 98 5.42 -3.18 -22.91
CA GLY A 98 4.84 -2.80 -21.62
C GLY A 98 5.92 -2.65 -20.56
N SER A 99 5.60 -1.93 -19.49
CA SER A 99 6.51 -1.77 -18.35
C SER A 99 6.30 -2.92 -17.37
N THR A 100 7.21 -3.91 -17.36
CA THR A 100 7.17 -5.06 -16.43
C THR A 100 7.01 -4.61 -14.98
N LEU A 101 7.64 -3.50 -14.59
CA LEU A 101 7.53 -2.95 -13.25
C LEU A 101 6.13 -2.39 -12.96
N SER A 102 5.50 -1.73 -13.94
CA SER A 102 4.13 -1.25 -13.83
C SER A 102 3.14 -2.42 -13.71
N ASP A 103 3.36 -3.51 -14.42
CA ASP A 103 2.54 -4.73 -14.33
C ASP A 103 2.64 -5.37 -12.94
N VAL A 104 3.83 -5.39 -12.34
CA VAL A 104 4.04 -5.87 -10.96
C VAL A 104 3.27 -5.00 -9.95
N PHE A 105 3.31 -3.67 -10.09
CA PHE A 105 2.53 -2.78 -9.21
C PHE A 105 1.02 -2.96 -9.41
N LEU A 106 0.56 -3.15 -10.64
CA LEU A 106 -0.86 -3.42 -10.93
C LEU A 106 -1.31 -4.75 -10.32
N TRP A 107 -0.53 -5.81 -10.49
CA TRP A 107 -0.80 -7.12 -9.88
C TRP A 107 -0.82 -7.03 -8.34
N ALA A 108 0.17 -6.35 -7.75
CA ALA A 108 0.26 -6.18 -6.31
C ALA A 108 -0.95 -5.40 -5.78
N ARG A 109 -1.35 -4.31 -6.45
CA ARG A 109 -2.54 -3.51 -6.10
C ARG A 109 -3.81 -4.35 -6.17
N PHE A 110 -4.03 -5.06 -7.27
CA PHE A 110 -5.22 -5.90 -7.42
C PHE A 110 -5.30 -6.96 -6.33
N THR A 111 -4.18 -7.64 -6.05
CA THR A 111 -4.11 -8.69 -5.03
C THR A 111 -4.27 -8.13 -3.61
N HIS A 112 -3.72 -6.95 -3.35
CA HIS A 112 -3.80 -6.26 -2.05
C HIS A 112 -5.23 -5.77 -1.75
N GLU A 113 -5.95 -5.30 -2.76
CA GLU A 113 -7.33 -4.82 -2.63
C GLU A 113 -8.35 -5.97 -2.68
N ARG A 114 -8.03 -7.03 -3.42
CA ARG A 114 -8.91 -8.18 -3.66
C ARG A 114 -8.11 -9.48 -3.64
N LEU A 115 -7.87 -9.99 -2.45
CA LEU A 115 -7.16 -11.25 -2.29
C LEU A 115 -7.95 -12.39 -2.93
N MET A 116 -7.39 -13.02 -3.96
CA MET A 116 -8.07 -14.03 -4.80
C MET A 116 -9.40 -13.51 -5.40
N GLY A 117 -9.46 -12.21 -5.72
CA GLY A 117 -10.66 -11.55 -6.24
C GLY A 117 -11.69 -11.16 -5.16
N GLN A 118 -11.42 -11.44 -3.88
CA GLN A 118 -12.37 -11.24 -2.78
C GLN A 118 -11.96 -10.08 -1.87
N ALA A 119 -12.69 -8.96 -1.95
CA ALA A 119 -12.42 -7.78 -1.10
C ALA A 119 -12.67 -8.05 0.39
N TRP A 120 -13.71 -8.83 0.72
CA TRP A 120 -14.06 -9.15 2.11
C TRP A 120 -12.94 -9.91 2.84
N LEU A 121 -12.16 -10.72 2.12
CA LEU A 121 -11.07 -11.50 2.68
C LEU A 121 -9.92 -10.58 3.12
N VAL A 122 -9.66 -9.50 2.36
CA VAL A 122 -8.72 -8.45 2.75
C VAL A 122 -9.21 -7.77 4.02
N THR A 123 -10.48 -7.32 4.05
CA THR A 123 -11.05 -6.67 5.23
C THR A 123 -11.01 -7.55 6.48
N ALA A 124 -11.41 -8.82 6.36
CA ALA A 124 -11.38 -9.78 7.47
C ALA A 124 -9.95 -10.04 7.98
N SER A 125 -8.98 -10.15 7.07
CA SER A 125 -7.56 -10.33 7.42
C SER A 125 -7.00 -9.08 8.11
N THR A 126 -7.35 -7.89 7.64
CA THR A 126 -6.94 -6.63 8.26
C THR A 126 -7.56 -6.47 9.65
N LEU A 127 -8.83 -6.83 9.84
CA LEU A 127 -9.46 -6.90 11.17
C LEU A 127 -8.74 -7.89 12.09
N ALA A 128 -8.42 -9.08 11.60
CA ALA A 128 -7.66 -10.08 12.35
C ALA A 128 -6.28 -9.55 12.76
N MET A 129 -5.59 -8.82 11.87
CA MET A 129 -4.31 -8.17 12.16
C MET A 129 -4.45 -7.16 13.31
N VAL A 130 -5.44 -6.27 13.25
CA VAL A 130 -5.70 -5.29 14.32
C VAL A 130 -5.99 -6.00 15.64
N ILE A 131 -6.85 -7.02 15.63
CA ILE A 131 -7.15 -7.80 16.84
C ILE A 131 -5.89 -8.45 17.42
N ILE A 132 -5.04 -9.05 16.59
CA ILE A 132 -3.77 -9.65 17.04
C ILE A 132 -2.87 -8.58 17.70
N LEU A 133 -2.75 -7.39 17.09
CA LEU A 133 -1.95 -6.29 17.63
C LEU A 133 -2.49 -5.82 18.98
N LEU A 134 -3.82 -5.63 19.09
CA LEU A 134 -4.48 -5.24 20.34
C LEU A 134 -4.29 -6.31 21.43
N LEU A 135 -4.40 -7.60 21.08
CA LEU A 135 -4.08 -8.69 22.00
C LEU A 135 -2.62 -8.62 22.46
N GLY A 136 -1.69 -8.28 21.57
CA GLY A 136 -0.28 -8.05 21.90
C GLY A 136 -0.08 -6.97 22.96
N ILE A 137 -0.80 -5.85 22.85
CA ILE A 137 -0.78 -4.75 23.84
C ILE A 137 -1.31 -5.24 25.20
N VAL A 138 -2.49 -5.88 25.20
CA VAL A 138 -3.15 -6.36 26.43
C VAL A 138 -2.32 -7.44 27.16
N MET A 139 -1.45 -8.16 26.45
CA MET A 139 -0.52 -9.12 27.07
C MET A 139 0.61 -8.48 27.90
N GLY A 140 0.74 -7.14 27.84
CA GLY A 140 1.59 -6.31 28.68
C GLY A 140 2.96 -5.97 28.08
N LEU A 141 3.72 -5.17 28.83
CA LEU A 141 5.04 -4.67 28.44
C LEU A 141 6.04 -5.78 28.08
N PRO A 142 6.94 -5.53 27.13
CA PRO A 142 7.87 -6.53 26.65
C PRO A 142 9.00 -6.73 27.67
N ARG A 143 9.13 -7.94 28.21
CA ARG A 143 10.39 -8.36 28.85
C ARG A 143 11.39 -8.70 27.76
N LEU A 144 12.29 -7.76 27.46
CA LEU A 144 13.31 -7.91 26.44
C LEU A 144 14.37 -8.93 26.88
N ARG A 145 14.65 -9.88 26.00
CA ARG A 145 15.68 -10.92 26.17
C ARG A 145 16.29 -11.17 24.81
N ASN A 146 17.58 -11.48 24.74
CA ASN A 146 18.22 -11.86 23.47
C ASN A 146 17.80 -13.27 23.02
N THR A 147 16.54 -13.40 22.60
CA THR A 147 15.90 -14.63 22.15
C THR A 147 14.91 -14.27 21.05
N LEU A 148 14.54 -15.22 20.19
CA LEU A 148 13.55 -14.99 19.12
C LEU A 148 12.23 -14.37 19.65
N SER A 149 11.75 -14.84 20.81
CA SER A 149 10.54 -14.28 21.44
C SER A 149 10.75 -12.89 22.03
N GLY A 150 11.97 -12.57 22.47
CA GLY A 150 12.29 -11.23 22.94
C GLY A 150 12.37 -10.23 21.79
N TRP A 151 13.02 -10.60 20.68
CA TRP A 151 13.06 -9.81 19.45
C TRP A 151 11.67 -9.60 18.83
N HIS A 152 10.83 -10.65 18.76
CA HIS A 152 9.44 -10.50 18.32
C HIS A 152 8.68 -9.43 19.14
N LYS A 153 8.83 -9.45 20.47
CA LYS A 153 8.20 -8.45 21.34
C LYS A 153 8.82 -7.06 21.18
N ALA A 154 10.14 -6.98 21.01
CA ALA A 154 10.85 -5.73 20.79
C ALA A 154 10.32 -5.06 19.52
N THR A 155 10.33 -5.78 18.39
CA THR A 155 9.80 -5.30 17.11
C THR A 155 8.35 -4.85 17.26
N ALA A 156 7.48 -5.67 17.90
CA ALA A 156 6.07 -5.34 18.07
C ALA A 156 5.87 -4.02 18.85
N TRP A 157 6.63 -3.79 19.91
CA TRP A 157 6.47 -2.60 20.75
C TRP A 157 7.11 -1.34 20.15
N PHE A 158 8.33 -1.45 19.62
CA PHE A 158 9.03 -0.28 19.06
C PHE A 158 8.42 0.19 17.74
N THR A 159 7.81 -0.72 16.97
CA THR A 159 7.13 -0.37 15.72
C THR A 159 5.62 -0.21 15.88
N LEU A 160 5.09 -0.32 17.11
CA LEU A 160 3.65 -0.34 17.39
C LEU A 160 2.87 0.80 16.71
N PRO A 161 3.31 2.07 16.76
CA PRO A 161 2.58 3.16 16.13
C PRO A 161 2.41 2.94 14.62
N LEU A 162 3.45 2.47 13.94
CA LEU A 162 3.46 2.26 12.51
C LEU A 162 2.64 1.04 12.09
N ILE A 163 2.87 -0.11 12.73
CA ILE A 163 2.20 -1.38 12.40
C ILE A 163 0.72 -1.36 12.76
N LEU A 164 0.28 -0.50 13.68
CA LEU A 164 -1.13 -0.31 14.00
C LEU A 164 -1.79 0.72 13.09
N LEU A 165 -1.10 1.82 12.76
CA LEU A 165 -1.66 2.87 11.92
C LEU A 165 -1.98 2.36 10.50
N SER A 166 -1.08 1.56 9.90
CA SER A 166 -1.25 1.02 8.54
C SER A 166 -2.56 0.21 8.34
N PRO A 167 -2.87 -0.82 9.15
CA PRO A 167 -4.13 -1.55 9.00
C PRO A 167 -5.35 -0.73 9.42
N LEU A 168 -5.23 0.19 10.39
CA LEU A 168 -6.35 1.07 10.76
C LEU A 168 -6.74 2.02 9.61
N THR A 169 -5.77 2.61 8.91
CA THR A 169 -6.06 3.43 7.72
C THR A 169 -6.60 2.59 6.56
N GLY A 170 -6.15 1.34 6.42
CA GLY A 170 -6.73 0.37 5.49
C GLY A 170 -8.21 0.08 5.79
N LEU A 171 -8.58 -0.13 7.06
CA LEU A 171 -9.97 -0.30 7.47
C LEU A 171 -10.80 0.97 7.25
N CYS A 172 -10.24 2.15 7.55
CA CYS A 172 -10.91 3.42 7.28
C CYS A 172 -11.27 3.52 5.79
N MET A 173 -10.34 3.20 4.89
CA MET A 173 -10.62 3.19 3.45
C MET A 173 -11.68 2.15 3.07
N ALA A 174 -11.63 0.94 3.64
CA ALA A 174 -12.62 -0.11 3.37
C ALA A 174 -14.04 0.30 3.78
N PHE A 175 -14.18 1.10 4.83
CA PHE A 175 -15.46 1.64 5.31
C PHE A 175 -15.80 3.03 4.74
N GLY A 176 -15.01 3.56 3.81
CA GLY A 176 -15.26 4.87 3.19
C GLY A 176 -15.00 6.08 4.10
N LEU A 177 -14.27 5.90 5.20
CA LEU A 177 -13.87 6.98 6.10
C LEU A 177 -12.67 7.71 5.49
N THR A 178 -12.83 9.01 5.20
CA THR A 178 -11.81 9.82 4.52
C THR A 178 -11.12 10.86 5.41
N PHE A 179 -11.74 11.22 6.54
CA PHE A 179 -11.33 12.32 7.43
C PHE A 179 -10.99 13.62 6.69
N GLN A 180 -11.67 13.88 5.57
CA GLN A 180 -11.45 15.08 4.77
C GLN A 180 -12.07 16.31 5.43
N SER A 181 -11.39 17.44 5.33
CA SER A 181 -11.94 18.74 5.74
C SER A 181 -12.66 19.38 4.55
N GLY A 182 -13.98 19.55 4.66
CA GLY A 182 -14.80 20.24 3.67
C GLY A 182 -15.37 19.33 2.57
N ALA A 183 -16.41 19.82 1.91
CA ALA A 183 -16.98 19.15 0.75
C ALA A 183 -16.08 19.40 -0.48
N PRO A 184 -15.92 18.41 -1.37
CA PRO A 184 -15.28 18.66 -2.65
C PRO A 184 -16.06 19.74 -3.43
N PRO A 185 -15.39 20.59 -4.21
CA PRO A 185 -16.05 21.54 -5.10
C PRO A 185 -17.06 20.82 -5.99
N ALA A 186 -18.20 21.46 -6.24
CA ALA A 186 -19.19 20.96 -7.19
C ALA A 186 -18.54 20.89 -8.58
N ALA A 187 -18.85 19.84 -9.33
CA ALA A 187 -18.48 19.78 -10.74
C ALA A 187 -19.36 20.78 -11.49
N THR A 188 -18.87 22.01 -11.66
CA THR A 188 -19.57 23.07 -12.38
C THR A 188 -19.04 23.17 -13.81
N GLY A 189 -19.95 23.43 -14.76
CA GLY A 189 -19.58 23.69 -16.15
C GLY A 189 -19.76 22.52 -17.13
N ARG A 190 -19.50 22.81 -18.41
CA ARG A 190 -19.56 21.84 -19.52
C ARG A 190 -18.46 20.79 -19.36
N PRO A 191 -18.68 19.52 -19.78
CA PRO A 191 -17.61 18.52 -19.82
C PRO A 191 -16.36 19.06 -20.52
N LEU A 192 -15.23 19.03 -19.83
CA LEU A 192 -13.96 19.51 -20.34
C LEU A 192 -13.31 18.41 -21.20
N ALA A 193 -12.96 18.73 -22.44
CA ALA A 193 -12.24 17.79 -23.28
C ALA A 193 -10.85 17.53 -22.70
N LEU A 194 -10.34 16.29 -22.83
CA LEU A 194 -9.06 15.89 -22.24
C LEU A 194 -7.87 16.76 -22.71
N PRO A 195 -7.74 17.15 -24.00
CA PRO A 195 -6.69 18.06 -24.42
C PRO A 195 -6.75 19.44 -23.73
N ASP A 196 -7.95 19.96 -23.50
CA ASP A 196 -8.15 21.25 -22.82
C ASP A 196 -7.81 21.13 -21.34
N ALA A 197 -8.21 20.04 -20.69
CA ALA A 197 -7.82 19.73 -19.32
C ALA A 197 -6.29 19.63 -19.16
N THR A 198 -5.59 18.99 -20.11
CA THR A 198 -4.12 18.94 -20.11
C THR A 198 -3.51 20.33 -20.20
N ARG A 199 -4.04 21.22 -21.04
CA ARG A 199 -3.55 22.61 -21.12
C ARG A 199 -3.82 23.40 -19.83
N MET A 200 -4.99 23.23 -19.23
CA MET A 200 -5.33 23.88 -17.95
C MET A 200 -4.38 23.48 -16.82
N VAL A 201 -4.07 22.18 -16.73
CA VAL A 201 -3.09 21.68 -15.74
C VAL A 201 -1.71 22.21 -16.05
N ALA A 202 -1.26 22.15 -17.30
CA ALA A 202 0.05 22.62 -17.72
C ALA A 202 0.27 24.14 -17.50
N ALA A 203 -0.80 24.94 -17.50
CA ALA A 203 -0.72 26.38 -17.25
C ALA A 203 -0.38 26.72 -15.79
N SER A 204 -0.58 25.78 -14.86
CA SER A 204 -0.38 26.00 -13.41
C SER A 204 0.62 25.03 -12.78
N HIS A 205 0.88 23.88 -13.40
CA HIS A 205 1.74 22.82 -12.89
C HIS A 205 2.57 22.20 -14.01
N GLU A 206 3.80 21.79 -13.70
CA GLU A 206 4.66 21.09 -14.64
C GLU A 206 4.15 19.66 -14.88
N LEU A 207 4.07 19.23 -16.15
CA LEU A 207 3.51 17.92 -16.51
C LEU A 207 4.40 16.73 -16.06
N SER A 208 5.67 16.97 -15.73
CA SER A 208 6.56 15.96 -15.12
C SER A 208 6.09 15.53 -13.72
N HIS A 209 5.39 16.41 -13.00
CA HIS A 209 4.80 16.11 -11.70
C HIS A 209 3.45 15.39 -11.80
N VAL A 210 2.83 15.39 -12.98
CA VAL A 210 1.49 14.84 -13.20
C VAL A 210 1.57 13.33 -13.41
N ILE A 211 0.74 12.59 -12.68
CA ILE A 211 0.62 11.13 -12.80
C ILE A 211 -0.54 10.79 -13.74
N SER A 212 -1.66 11.50 -13.61
CA SER A 212 -2.83 11.26 -14.45
C SER A 212 -3.76 12.47 -14.53
N ILE A 213 -4.41 12.65 -15.67
CA ILE A 213 -5.52 13.58 -15.89
C ILE A 213 -6.68 12.78 -16.47
N GLY A 214 -7.89 12.88 -15.94
CA GLY A 214 -9.02 12.14 -16.50
C GLY A 214 -10.30 12.28 -15.70
N THR A 215 -11.37 11.72 -16.26
CA THR A 215 -12.69 11.78 -15.60
C THR A 215 -12.81 10.70 -14.52
N ARG A 216 -13.09 11.10 -13.28
CA ARG A 216 -13.33 10.19 -12.16
C ARG A 216 -14.52 10.67 -11.35
N GLY A 217 -15.57 9.83 -11.20
CA GLY A 217 -16.77 10.23 -10.46
C GLY A 217 -17.50 11.44 -11.09
N GLY A 218 -17.54 11.51 -12.42
CA GLY A 218 -18.25 12.55 -13.17
C GLY A 218 -17.53 13.90 -13.29
N ARG A 219 -16.29 14.01 -12.78
CA ARG A 219 -15.48 15.24 -12.81
C ARG A 219 -14.13 15.00 -13.46
N MET A 220 -13.61 16.01 -14.15
CA MET A 220 -12.22 16.00 -14.63
C MET A 220 -11.29 16.25 -13.44
N MET A 221 -10.30 15.38 -13.26
CA MET A 221 -9.35 15.44 -12.17
C MET A 221 -7.92 15.27 -12.66
N ALA A 222 -6.99 15.96 -12.03
CA ALA A 222 -5.55 15.71 -12.16
C ALA A 222 -5.02 15.12 -10.84
N ARG A 223 -4.13 14.14 -10.93
CA ARG A 223 -3.31 13.66 -9.81
C ARG A 223 -1.86 14.01 -10.12
N LEU A 224 -1.22 14.73 -9.21
CA LEU A 224 0.14 15.20 -9.39
C LEU A 224 0.86 15.33 -8.04
N TYR A 225 2.18 15.25 -8.07
CA TYR A 225 3.02 15.48 -6.89
C TYR A 225 3.24 16.98 -6.68
N ASP A 226 2.68 17.51 -5.59
CA ASP A 226 2.83 18.90 -5.16
C ASP A 226 3.59 18.91 -3.83
N GLY A 227 4.79 19.50 -3.81
CA GLY A 227 5.65 19.51 -2.61
C GLY A 227 6.05 18.11 -2.08
N GLY A 228 6.05 17.08 -2.94
CA GLY A 228 6.32 15.69 -2.55
C GLY A 228 5.13 14.90 -2.02
N GLU A 229 3.95 15.53 -1.93
CA GLU A 229 2.66 14.90 -1.62
C GLU A 229 1.91 14.59 -2.94
N LEU A 230 1.34 13.39 -3.08
CA LEU A 230 0.46 13.09 -4.22
C LEU A 230 -0.92 13.69 -3.96
N ARG A 231 -1.21 14.81 -4.62
CA ARG A 231 -2.47 15.54 -4.48
C ARG A 231 -3.39 15.32 -5.66
N ALA A 232 -4.68 15.47 -5.40
CA ALA A 232 -5.71 15.47 -6.43
C ALA A 232 -6.25 16.89 -6.61
N TYR A 233 -6.49 17.28 -7.85
CA TYR A 233 -7.05 18.57 -8.24
C TYR A 233 -8.30 18.34 -9.07
N ALA A 234 -9.32 19.16 -8.85
CA ALA A 234 -10.42 19.32 -9.78
C ALA A 234 -9.95 20.23 -10.91
N VAL A 235 -10.24 19.85 -12.15
CA VAL A 235 -9.90 20.63 -13.34
C VAL A 235 -11.22 21.09 -13.97
N THR A 236 -11.42 22.39 -14.04
CA THR A 236 -12.57 23.01 -14.71
C THR A 236 -12.08 23.86 -15.88
N SER A 237 -13.01 24.45 -16.64
CA SER A 237 -12.64 25.38 -17.72
C SER A 237 -12.02 26.69 -17.21
N SER A 238 -12.16 27.03 -15.92
CA SER A 238 -11.69 28.29 -15.34
C SER A 238 -10.54 28.10 -14.35
N GLU A 239 -10.49 26.98 -13.65
CA GLU A 239 -9.56 26.79 -12.53
C GLU A 239 -9.09 25.35 -12.35
N VAL A 240 -7.90 25.23 -11.74
CA VAL A 240 -7.32 23.97 -11.25
C VAL A 240 -7.23 24.08 -9.73
N THR A 241 -8.18 23.47 -9.02
CA THR A 241 -8.31 23.62 -7.55
C THR A 241 -8.02 22.34 -6.82
N ALA A 242 -7.24 22.43 -5.75
CA ALA A 242 -6.89 21.25 -4.95
C ALA A 242 -8.12 20.67 -4.25
N LEU A 243 -8.26 19.34 -4.31
CA LEU A 243 -9.32 18.63 -3.61
C LEU A 243 -8.96 18.38 -2.14
N PRO A 244 -9.99 18.23 -1.27
CA PRO A 244 -9.78 17.81 0.11
C PRO A 244 -8.95 16.52 0.21
N ARG A 245 -8.07 16.48 1.22
CA ARG A 245 -7.21 15.33 1.48
C ARG A 245 -8.02 14.16 2.03
N ASN A 246 -7.82 12.97 1.46
CA ASN A 246 -8.24 11.71 2.08
C ASN A 246 -7.06 11.21 2.93
N TRP A 247 -7.06 11.54 4.22
CA TRP A 247 -5.94 11.27 5.13
C TRP A 247 -5.64 9.78 5.30
N PRO A 248 -6.62 8.89 5.52
CA PRO A 248 -6.38 7.46 5.57
C PRO A 248 -5.69 6.95 4.31
N ARG A 249 -6.14 7.38 3.12
CA ARG A 249 -5.50 7.01 1.87
C ARG A 249 -4.07 7.52 1.76
N LEU A 250 -3.84 8.80 2.05
CA LEU A 250 -2.51 9.41 1.96
C LEU A 250 -1.50 8.70 2.87
N ILE A 251 -1.90 8.38 4.11
CA ILE A 251 -1.07 7.66 5.08
C ILE A 251 -0.84 6.21 4.62
N HIS A 252 -1.92 5.51 4.27
CA HIS A 252 -1.85 4.09 3.90
C HIS A 252 -1.00 3.85 2.64
N GLU A 253 -1.18 4.68 1.61
CA GLU A 253 -0.43 4.56 0.35
C GLU A 253 0.99 5.13 0.44
N GLY A 254 1.34 5.87 1.51
CA GLY A 254 2.65 6.51 1.65
C GLY A 254 2.82 7.73 0.73
N ASN A 255 1.70 8.39 0.42
CA ASN A 255 1.60 9.45 -0.57
C ASN A 255 1.62 10.87 0.05
N TRP A 256 1.70 11.00 1.37
CA TRP A 256 1.83 12.30 2.05
C TRP A 256 3.25 12.90 2.00
N SER A 257 4.26 12.08 1.71
CA SER A 257 5.63 12.51 1.42
C SER A 257 6.38 11.34 0.79
N ALA A 258 6.66 11.39 -0.51
CA ALA A 258 7.31 10.26 -1.18
C ALA A 258 8.67 9.86 -0.56
N LEU A 259 9.43 10.83 -0.02
CA LEU A 259 10.76 10.59 0.56
C LEU A 259 10.72 10.08 2.01
N ILE A 260 9.62 10.27 2.74
CA ILE A 260 9.52 9.91 4.16
C ILE A 260 8.50 8.79 4.34
N ALA A 261 7.30 8.99 3.81
CA ALA A 261 6.15 8.11 4.01
C ALA A 261 6.34 6.73 3.36
N SER A 262 6.87 6.70 2.14
CA SER A 262 7.12 5.44 1.43
C SER A 262 8.17 4.59 2.16
N PRO A 263 9.35 5.11 2.56
CA PRO A 263 10.29 4.36 3.41
C PRO A 263 9.68 3.90 4.73
N LEU A 264 8.84 4.71 5.39
CA LEU A 264 8.14 4.29 6.61
C LEU A 264 7.18 3.10 6.35
N ASN A 265 6.50 3.08 5.19
CA ASN A 265 5.66 1.94 4.80
C ASN A 265 6.48 0.68 4.47
N VAL A 266 7.68 0.83 3.89
CA VAL A 266 8.63 -0.28 3.72
C VAL A 266 9.03 -0.85 5.08
N VAL A 267 9.45 0.00 6.02
CA VAL A 267 9.82 -0.41 7.39
C VAL A 267 8.64 -1.10 8.09
N THR A 268 7.43 -0.55 7.95
CA THR A 268 6.20 -1.12 8.51
C THR A 268 5.95 -2.52 7.98
N SER A 269 6.08 -2.71 6.66
CA SER A 269 5.86 -4.01 6.01
C SER A 269 6.92 -5.03 6.42
N ILE A 270 8.19 -4.63 6.52
CA ILE A 270 9.28 -5.49 7.01
C ILE A 270 9.04 -5.89 8.48
N ALA A 271 8.59 -4.96 9.32
CA ALA A 271 8.25 -5.24 10.71
C ALA A 271 7.09 -6.25 10.80
N LEU A 272 6.02 -6.05 10.02
CA LEU A 272 4.89 -6.99 9.96
C LEU A 272 5.31 -8.38 9.46
N LEU A 273 6.13 -8.47 8.40
CA LEU A 273 6.69 -9.75 7.93
C LEU A 273 7.53 -10.43 9.00
N THR A 274 8.37 -9.66 9.70
CA THR A 274 9.19 -10.16 10.79
C THR A 274 8.31 -10.71 11.90
N LEU A 275 7.27 -9.99 12.31
CA LEU A 275 6.34 -10.43 13.36
C LEU A 275 5.57 -11.68 12.97
N LEU A 276 5.04 -11.74 11.75
CA LEU A 276 4.35 -12.92 11.24
C LEU A 276 5.30 -14.15 11.20
N SER A 277 6.47 -13.98 10.59
CA SER A 277 7.45 -15.05 10.42
C SER A 277 7.97 -15.56 11.77
N THR A 278 8.38 -14.64 12.67
CA THR A 278 8.86 -15.02 14.00
C THR A 278 7.75 -15.64 14.86
N GLY A 279 6.50 -15.17 14.74
CA GLY A 279 5.33 -15.76 15.40
C GLY A 279 5.10 -17.21 15.00
N LEU A 280 5.10 -17.49 13.69
CA LEU A 280 4.98 -18.85 13.13
C LEU A 280 6.17 -19.74 13.52
N LEU A 281 7.40 -19.22 13.48
CA LEU A 281 8.60 -19.97 13.89
C LEU A 281 8.58 -20.32 15.39
N ILE A 282 8.19 -19.39 16.26
CA ILE A 282 8.04 -19.65 17.70
C ILE A 282 6.99 -20.74 17.92
N TRP A 283 5.87 -20.67 17.21
CA TRP A 283 4.82 -21.67 17.27
C TRP A 283 5.32 -23.06 16.82
N ALA A 284 5.97 -23.14 15.66
CA ALA A 284 6.49 -24.38 15.10
C ALA A 284 7.52 -25.02 16.04
N ARG A 285 8.49 -24.22 16.54
CA ARG A 285 9.49 -24.69 17.51
C ARG A 285 8.88 -25.24 18.79
N ARG A 286 7.78 -24.66 19.29
CA ARG A 286 7.13 -25.14 20.52
C ARG A 286 6.27 -26.39 20.29
N THR A 287 5.67 -26.50 19.11
CA THR A 287 4.75 -27.61 18.78
C THR A 287 5.53 -28.85 18.34
N LEU A 288 6.61 -28.67 17.57
CA LEU A 288 7.43 -29.75 17.01
C LEU A 288 8.56 -30.21 17.93
N ARG A 289 8.83 -29.51 19.05
CA ARG A 289 9.83 -29.96 20.02
C ARG A 289 9.32 -31.24 20.68
N LYS A 290 9.99 -32.37 20.39
CA LYS A 290 9.77 -33.64 21.08
C LYS A 290 9.80 -33.39 22.59
N ARG A 291 8.74 -33.81 23.30
CA ARG A 291 8.77 -33.87 24.77
C ARG A 291 9.91 -34.79 25.13
N ARG A 292 10.95 -34.25 25.79
CA ARG A 292 12.00 -35.08 26.38
C ARG A 292 11.29 -36.01 27.38
N PRO A 293 11.42 -37.34 27.28
CA PRO A 293 10.93 -38.22 28.33
C PRO A 293 11.52 -37.69 29.63
N ARG A 294 10.66 -37.44 30.61
CA ARG A 294 11.10 -37.18 31.97
C ARG A 294 11.86 -38.47 32.32
N ALA A 295 13.16 -38.39 32.53
CA ALA A 295 13.89 -39.54 33.07
C ALA A 295 13.23 -39.81 34.41
N ASP A 296 12.48 -40.91 34.49
CA ASP A 296 12.01 -41.44 35.75
C ASP A 296 13.27 -41.60 36.60
N GLY A 297 13.34 -40.83 37.70
CA GLY A 297 14.42 -40.97 38.66
C GLY A 297 14.46 -42.43 39.14
N PRO A 298 15.64 -42.94 39.53
CA PRO A 298 15.79 -44.35 39.88
C PRO A 298 14.83 -44.71 41.01
N ALA A 299 13.74 -45.37 40.67
CA ALA A 299 12.88 -46.07 41.60
C ALA A 299 13.55 -47.41 41.88
N GLY A 300 14.01 -47.59 43.13
CA GLY A 300 14.37 -48.90 43.65
C GLY A 300 15.87 -49.13 43.90
N ALA A 301 16.47 -48.41 44.84
CA ALA A 301 17.46 -49.04 45.71
C ALA A 301 16.70 -49.73 46.86
N ALA A 302 16.10 -50.88 46.55
CA ALA A 302 15.55 -51.77 47.54
C ALA A 302 16.72 -52.52 48.21
N VAL A 303 16.89 -52.23 49.50
CA VAL A 303 17.18 -53.18 50.59
C VAL A 303 17.83 -54.51 50.15
N VAL A 304 19.14 -54.62 50.37
CA VAL A 304 19.82 -55.88 50.71
C VAL A 304 20.31 -55.64 52.14
N GLY A 305 19.74 -56.22 53.20
CA GLY A 305 19.44 -57.64 53.37
C GLY A 305 20.65 -58.27 54.04
N ALA A 306 20.62 -58.37 55.37
CA ALA A 306 21.69 -58.85 56.23
C ALA A 306 22.20 -60.25 55.87
N GLY A 307 23.50 -60.45 56.08
CA GLY A 307 24.22 -61.72 56.09
C GLY A 307 25.59 -61.51 56.70
#